data_AF-A0A0V8JQM3-F1
#
_entry.id   AF-A0A0V8JQM3-F1
#
_cell.length_a   1.000
_cell.length_b   1.000
_cell.length_c   1.000
_cell.angle_alpha   90.00
_cell.angle_beta   90.00
_cell.angle_gamma   90.00
#
_symmetry.space_group_name_H-M   'P 1'
#
loop_
_entity.id
_entity.type
_entity.pdbx_description
1 polymer ?
#
loop_
_entity_poly.entity_id
_entity_poly.type
_entity_poly.pdbx_seq_one_letter_code
_entity_poly.pdbx_strand_id
1 'polypeptide(L)'
;MREIKVVPYKTEWQNQYEIEKRLLEAIFGAEILSIHHIGSTSVPGLAAKPIIDILVEVKQISLIHTYNNEMVKMGYECKGENGIEGRRYFQKGAFLLEGFSGT
;
A
#
# COMPACT_ATOMS: atom_id res chain seq x y z
N MET A 1 14.30 -19.06 0.20
CA MET A 1 14.07 -18.24 -1.01
C MET A 1 12.56 -18.02 -1.11
N ARG A 2 12.07 -16.78 -1.08
CA ARG A 2 10.62 -16.51 -1.19
C ARG A 2 10.23 -16.64 -2.66
N GLU A 3 9.35 -17.58 -3.00
CA GLU A 3 8.84 -17.71 -4.36
C GLU A 3 7.98 -16.49 -4.67
N ILE A 4 8.31 -15.78 -5.75
CA ILE A 4 7.53 -14.62 -6.18
C ILE A 4 6.79 -15.00 -7.45
N LYS A 5 5.49 -15.30 -7.31
CA LYS A 5 4.64 -15.66 -8.43
C LYS A 5 4.12 -14.42 -9.16
N VAL A 6 4.43 -14.34 -10.45
CA VAL A 6 3.81 -13.40 -11.39
C VAL A 6 2.57 -14.06 -11.99
N VAL A 7 1.46 -13.33 -12.07
CA VAL A 7 0.17 -13.83 -12.58
C VAL A 7 -0.33 -12.95 -13.73
N PRO A 8 -1.19 -13.48 -14.63
CA PRO A 8 -1.86 -12.66 -15.64
C PRO A 8 -2.63 -11.49 -15.01
N TYR A 9 -2.84 -10.43 -15.79
CA TYR A 9 -3.60 -9.27 -15.35
C TYR A 9 -4.98 -9.66 -14.81
N LYS A 10 -5.38 -9.00 -13.72
CA LYS A 10 -6.67 -9.18 -13.06
C LYS A 10 -7.39 -7.85 -12.95
N THR A 11 -8.61 -7.77 -13.46
CA THR A 11 -9.46 -6.58 -13.37
C THR A 11 -9.79 -6.21 -11.91
N GLU A 12 -9.74 -7.18 -11.00
CA GLU A 12 -9.98 -6.96 -9.58
C GLU A 12 -8.94 -6.04 -8.92
N TRP A 13 -7.74 -5.90 -9.51
CA TRP A 13 -6.71 -5.01 -8.97
C TRP A 13 -7.15 -3.54 -8.95
N GLN A 14 -7.94 -3.12 -9.93
CA GLN A 14 -8.49 -1.77 -9.94
C GLN A 14 -9.51 -1.58 -8.81
N ASN A 15 -10.35 -2.58 -8.54
CA ASN A 15 -11.30 -2.53 -7.43
C ASN A 15 -10.59 -2.53 -6.06
N GLN A 16 -9.52 -3.31 -5.92
CA GLN A 16 -8.69 -3.35 -4.70
C GLN A 16 -8.02 -1.99 -4.46
N TYR A 17 -7.47 -1.37 -5.51
CA TYR A 17 -6.96 -0.01 -5.44
C TYR A 17 -8.02 0.99 -4.99
N GLU A 18 -9.22 0.98 -5.60
CA GLU A 18 -10.28 1.93 -5.26
C GLU A 18 -10.79 1.78 -3.82
N ILE A 19 -10.83 0.54 -3.29
CA ILE A 19 -11.15 0.29 -1.88
C ILE A 19 -10.09 0.91 -0.97
N GLU A 20 -8.81 0.66 -1.27
CA GLU A 20 -7.72 1.15 -0.46
C GLU A 20 -7.58 2.67 -0.53
N LYS A 21 -7.76 3.25 -1.72
CA LYS A 21 -7.79 4.69 -1.93
C LYS A 21 -8.80 5.37 -1.00
N ARG A 22 -10.04 4.86 -0.95
CA ARG A 22 -11.08 5.41 -0.05
C ARG A 22 -10.71 5.31 1.43
N LEU A 23 -10.03 4.23 1.82
CA LEU A 23 -9.51 4.08 3.18
C LEU A 23 -8.46 5.16 3.48
N LEU A 24 -7.51 5.38 2.58
CA LEU A 24 -6.46 6.40 2.74
C LEU A 24 -7.04 7.82 2.75
N GLU A 25 -8.04 8.09 1.91
CA GLU A 25 -8.80 9.35 1.92
C GLU A 25 -9.47 9.61 3.28
N ALA A 26 -10.05 8.58 3.89
CA ALA A 26 -10.67 8.71 5.21
C ALA A 26 -9.64 8.97 6.34
N ILE A 27 -8.42 8.45 6.23
CA ILE A 27 -7.37 8.60 7.25
C ILE A 27 -6.65 9.93 7.11
N PHE A 28 -6.06 10.21 5.95
CA PHE A 28 -5.22 11.39 5.75
C PHE A 28 -6.04 12.65 5.43
N GLY A 29 -7.27 12.47 4.95
CA GLY A 29 -8.24 13.56 4.75
C GLY A 29 -7.66 14.74 4.00
N ALA A 30 -7.65 15.90 4.67
CA ALA A 30 -7.23 17.17 4.07
C ALA A 30 -5.73 17.25 3.73
N GLU A 31 -4.89 16.32 4.18
CA GLU A 31 -3.47 16.31 3.80
C GLU A 31 -3.24 15.83 2.37
N ILE A 32 -4.18 15.05 1.80
CA ILE A 32 -4.04 14.50 0.45
C ILE A 32 -4.19 15.61 -0.60
N LEU A 33 -3.27 15.62 -1.56
CA LEU A 33 -3.37 16.38 -2.81
C LEU A 33 -3.88 15.51 -3.95
N SER A 34 -3.38 14.27 -4.03
CA SER A 34 -3.76 13.30 -5.04
C SER A 34 -3.39 11.87 -4.60
N ILE A 35 -4.04 10.88 -5.20
CA ILE A 35 -3.74 9.46 -5.00
C ILE A 35 -3.75 8.77 -6.36
N HIS A 36 -2.73 7.95 -6.63
CA HIS A 36 -2.53 7.27 -7.91
C HIS A 36 -2.30 5.77 -7.72
N HIS A 37 -2.90 4.96 -8.59
CA HIS A 37 -2.53 3.55 -8.74
C HIS A 37 -1.27 3.50 -9.59
N ILE A 38 -0.17 3.01 -9.02
CA ILE A 38 1.11 2.88 -9.72
C ILE A 38 1.55 1.42 -9.76
N GLY A 39 2.71 1.17 -10.37
CA GLY A 39 3.27 -0.18 -10.49
C GLY A 39 2.54 -1.03 -11.54
N SER A 40 3.00 -2.27 -11.75
CA SER A 40 2.52 -3.11 -12.86
C SER A 40 1.05 -3.48 -12.77
N THR A 41 0.46 -3.54 -11.56
CA THR A 41 -0.96 -3.85 -11.38
C THR A 41 -1.90 -2.73 -11.83
N SER A 42 -1.38 -1.52 -12.05
CA SER A 42 -2.12 -0.39 -12.61
C SER A 42 -2.25 -0.42 -14.14
N VAL A 43 -1.55 -1.33 -14.82
CA VAL A 43 -1.49 -1.39 -16.29
C VAL A 43 -2.36 -2.54 -16.81
N PRO A 44 -3.51 -2.25 -17.46
CA PRO A 44 -4.36 -3.28 -18.04
C PRO A 44 -3.61 -4.22 -19.00
N GLY A 45 -3.82 -5.52 -18.83
CA GLY A 45 -3.19 -6.56 -19.67
C GLY A 45 -1.77 -6.95 -19.27
N LEU A 46 -1.12 -6.25 -18.33
CA LEU A 46 0.24 -6.58 -17.88
C LEU A 46 0.23 -7.65 -16.78
N ALA A 47 0.99 -8.73 -16.99
CA ALA A 47 1.23 -9.72 -15.94
C ALA A 47 2.12 -9.13 -14.83
N ALA A 48 1.75 -9.36 -13.57
CA ALA A 48 2.39 -8.71 -12.43
C ALA A 48 2.40 -9.59 -11.18
N LYS A 49 3.18 -9.19 -10.18
CA LYS A 49 3.00 -9.66 -8.80
C LYS A 49 1.67 -9.08 -8.29
N PRO A 50 0.86 -9.84 -7.54
CA PRO A 50 -0.44 -9.35 -7.05
C PRO A 50 -0.26 -8.40 -5.85
N ILE A 51 0.41 -7.27 -6.08
CA ILE A 51 0.70 -6.21 -5.11
C ILE A 51 0.13 -4.91 -5.68
N ILE A 52 -0.67 -4.21 -4.90
CA ILE A 52 -1.23 -2.92 -5.26
C ILE A 52 -0.29 -1.83 -4.73
N ASP A 53 0.39 -1.14 -5.64
CA ASP A 53 1.27 -0.02 -5.30
C ASP A 53 0.49 1.29 -5.41
N ILE A 54 0.51 2.10 -4.35
CA ILE A 54 -0.25 3.35 -4.25
C ILE A 54 0.71 4.49 -3.95
N LEU A 55 0.65 5.53 -4.79
CA LEU A 55 1.34 6.79 -4.55
C LEU A 55 0.34 7.80 -4.00
N VAL A 56 0.68 8.41 -2.86
CA VAL A 56 -0.11 9.48 -2.25
C VAL A 56 0.74 10.74 -2.22
N GLU A 57 0.28 11.80 -2.87
CA GLU A 57 0.88 13.13 -2.75
C GLU A 57 0.18 13.88 -1.62
N VAL A 58 0.97 14.53 -0.76
CA VAL A 58 0.47 15.19 0.45
C VAL A 58 1.01 16.60 0.56
N LYS A 59 0.29 17.46 1.27
CA LYS A 59 0.68 18.85 1.52
C LYS A 59 1.96 18.95 2.34
N GLN A 60 2.03 18.21 3.45
CA GLN A 60 3.17 18.23 4.35
C GLN A 60 3.59 16.82 4.76
N ILE A 61 4.65 16.31 4.13
CA ILE A 61 5.15 14.95 4.40
C ILE A 61 5.62 14.76 5.85
N SER A 62 6.03 15.86 6.51
CA SER A 62 6.41 15.87 7.91
C SER A 62 5.24 15.54 8.83
N LEU A 63 3.97 15.81 8.45
CA LEU A 63 2.80 15.51 9.28
C LEU A 63 2.34 14.05 9.17
N ILE A 64 2.73 13.32 8.13
CA ILE A 64 2.21 11.97 7.87
C ILE A 64 2.50 10.97 9.00
N HIS A 65 3.56 11.19 9.80
CA HIS A 65 3.85 10.34 10.95
C HIS A 65 2.77 10.40 12.04
N THR A 66 1.97 11.47 12.12
CA THR A 66 0.91 11.59 13.14
C THR A 66 -0.22 10.60 12.92
N TYR A 67 -0.35 10.05 11.70
CA TYR A 67 -1.37 9.07 11.31
C TYR A 67 -0.89 7.62 11.44
N ASN A 68 0.33 7.39 11.95
CA ASN A 68 0.90 6.05 12.05
C ASN A 68 0.01 5.11 12.87
N ASN A 69 -0.62 5.60 13.94
CA ASN A 69 -1.48 4.79 14.79
C ASN A 69 -2.73 4.30 14.05
N GLU A 70 -3.36 5.16 13.27
CA GLU A 70 -4.50 4.88 12.41
C GLU A 70 -4.13 3.87 11.31
N MET A 71 -2.97 4.07 10.68
CA MET A 71 -2.45 3.15 9.67
C MET A 71 -2.18 1.76 10.25
N VAL A 72 -1.58 1.67 11.44
CA VAL A 72 -1.37 0.39 12.15
C VAL A 72 -2.70 -0.28 12.49
N LYS A 73 -3.71 0.47 12.95
CA LYS A 73 -5.06 -0.07 13.19
C LYS A 73 -5.70 -0.67 11.92
N MET A 74 -5.35 -0.15 10.75
CA MET A 74 -5.79 -0.67 9.44
C MET A 74 -4.89 -1.79 8.89
N GLY A 75 -3.91 -2.26 9.67
CA GLY A 75 -3.04 -3.39 9.33
C GLY A 75 -1.78 -3.03 8.55
N TYR A 76 -1.41 -1.75 8.48
CA TYR A 76 -0.16 -1.31 7.86
C TYR A 76 1.02 -1.35 8.83
N GLU A 77 2.16 -1.81 8.36
CA GLU A 77 3.48 -1.55 8.93
C GLU A 77 3.96 -0.18 8.45
N CYS A 78 4.33 0.70 9.40
CA CYS A 78 4.87 2.04 9.11
C CYS A 78 6.41 1.96 9.07
N LYS A 79 7.02 2.13 7.89
CA LYS A 79 8.45 1.84 7.64
C LYS A 79 9.32 3.09 7.50
N GLY A 80 8.77 4.27 7.79
CA GLY A 80 9.45 5.54 7.62
C GLY A 80 9.88 5.76 6.16
N GLU A 81 11.11 6.21 5.94
CA GLU A 81 11.65 6.53 4.61
C GLU A 81 11.98 5.28 3.78
N ASN A 82 12.39 4.20 4.45
CA ASN A 82 12.72 2.91 3.84
C ASN A 82 13.73 3.06 2.66
N GLY A 83 14.78 3.87 2.85
CA GLY A 83 15.86 4.07 1.88
C GLY A 83 15.63 5.16 0.82
N ILE A 84 14.53 5.92 0.90
CA ILE A 84 14.31 7.10 0.06
C ILE A 84 14.01 8.29 0.96
N GLU A 85 14.94 9.25 0.98
CA GLU A 85 14.84 10.47 1.79
C GLU A 85 13.52 11.20 1.53
N GLY A 86 12.87 11.66 2.60
CA GLY A 86 11.60 12.37 2.52
C GLY A 86 10.38 11.49 2.25
N ARG A 87 10.50 10.20 1.92
CA ARG A 87 9.33 9.33 1.72
C ARG A 87 8.68 8.92 3.04
N ARG A 88 7.39 8.59 3.01
CA ARG A 88 6.76 7.74 4.02
C ARG A 88 6.23 6.47 3.36
N TYR A 89 6.72 5.33 3.81
CA TYR A 89 6.45 4.04 3.22
C TYR A 89 5.64 3.17 4.19
N PHE A 90 4.51 2.68 3.70
CA PHE A 90 3.59 1.82 4.44
C PHE A 90 3.43 0.50 3.69
N GLN A 91 3.33 -0.60 4.42
CA GLN A 91 3.14 -1.93 3.82
C GLN A 91 2.04 -2.70 4.57
N LYS A 92 1.07 -3.27 3.84
CA LYS A 92 0.02 -4.12 4.39
C LYS A 92 0.01 -5.48 3.70
N GLY A 93 -0.41 -6.52 4.41
CA GLY A 93 -0.65 -7.84 3.82
C GLY A 93 0.60 -8.66 3.54
N ALA A 94 1.76 -8.26 4.07
CA ALA A 94 3.00 -9.04 3.97
C ALA A 94 3.07 -10.18 5.01
N PHE A 95 1.99 -10.96 5.16
CA PHE A 95 2.01 -12.23 5.89
C PHE A 95 1.08 -13.24 5.22
N LEU A 96 1.64 -14.09 4.35
CA LEU A 96 1.25 -15.50 4.35
C LEU A 96 2.25 -16.19 5.28
N LEU A 97 1.98 -16.16 6.59
CA LEU A 97 2.51 -17.19 7.49
C LEU A 97 1.54 -18.35 7.39
N GLU A 98 1.70 -19.20 6.38
CA GLU A 98 1.34 -20.59 6.61
C GLU A 98 2.42 -21.16 7.54
N GLY A 99 2.09 -21.34 8.82
CA GLY A 99 2.91 -22.17 9.71
C GLY A 99 3.31 -21.62 11.08
N PHE A 100 2.51 -20.76 11.73
CA PHE A 100 2.60 -20.63 13.19
C PHE A 100 1.28 -21.01 13.85
N SER A 101 1.02 -22.32 13.92
CA SER A 101 0.28 -22.89 15.05
C SER A 101 1.21 -22.82 16.27
N GLY A 102 1.20 -21.68 16.96
CA GLY A 102 1.71 -21.59 18.32
C GLY A 102 0.67 -22.16 19.26
N THR A 103 1.10 -23.15 20.04
CA THR A 103 0.43 -23.83 21.15
C THR A 103 -0.46 -22.96 22.01
#